data_AF-A0A519YNN8-F1
#
_entry.id   AF-A0A519YNN8-F1
#
_cell.length_a   1.000
_cell.length_b   1.000
_cell.length_c   1.000
_cell.angle_alpha   90.00
_cell.angle_beta   90.00
_cell.angle_gamma   90.00
#
_symmetry.space_group_name_H-M   'P 1'
#
loop_
_entity.id
_entity.type
_entity.pdbx_description
1 polymer ?
#
loop_
_entity_poly.entity_id
_entity_poly.type
_entity_poly.pdbx_seq_one_letter_code
_entity_poly.pdbx_strand_id
1 'polypeptide(L)'
;GTGQPLDLKLTPAATEIGQVVVTGVSQATELRRSPVPTTVVDRTRLNQTSATNIIDAIAHTPGISQITTGAAISKPVVRGLGYNRVVTLNNGAKQEGQQWGDEHGIEIDEFSIDRAEIIKGPGSLLYGSDAMAGVINFLAPDPIAEGHITGSATANYQTNNRQQGYSLENAGNINGLNWLVRGTRKVAGDYQNRYDGHVFNSGFNEWNANGYLGLNKSWGYSHLTFSTFNQNLGLVEGERDSLSGRFVRDVAVGGQVESRVVSDGELRGYSLTEPRQLVNHLRFGTDNSFVVGQNGGRLTLQVNYQQNLRREFGDVLTPDQPQLYFQLRTVDYALRYFVPEFGGGYNLAVGTTGLRQQNRNLGTEFLIPAYNMTEGGVFGVLKKSFGGLDLSGGLRYDVRRISAQSLYLNGDEQPTAPTTPGAETKFPGFLSTFNNYSGSLGAAYNLSDRLTVKANISRGFRAPNIAELGSNGEHEGTIRYEVGNA
;
A
#
# COMPACT_ATOMS: atom_id res chain seq x y z
N GLY A 1 16.56 39.98 46.48
CA GLY A 1 15.50 39.93 45.47
C GLY A 1 14.93 38.54 45.45
N THR A 2 13.71 38.37 45.95
CA THR A 2 12.99 37.09 45.98
C THR A 2 12.39 36.84 44.60
N GLY A 3 13.07 36.05 43.76
CA GLY A 3 12.54 35.65 42.46
C GLY A 3 11.38 34.68 42.67
N GLN A 4 10.15 35.15 42.45
CA GLN A 4 8.99 34.25 42.40
C GLN A 4 8.96 33.54 41.04
N PRO A 5 8.58 32.25 41.02
CA PRO A 5 8.36 31.52 39.78
C PRO A 5 7.18 32.14 39.00
N LEU A 6 7.38 32.34 37.70
CA LEU A 6 6.37 32.85 36.79
C LEU A 6 5.62 31.68 36.16
N ASP A 7 4.40 31.42 36.64
CA ASP A 7 3.50 30.44 36.04
C ASP A 7 2.70 31.08 34.90
N LEU A 8 3.09 30.77 33.65
CA LEU A 8 2.37 31.21 32.46
C LEU A 8 1.41 30.12 32.01
N LYS A 9 0.11 30.41 32.09
CA LYS A 9 -0.94 29.58 31.51
C LYS A 9 -1.10 29.94 30.03
N LEU A 10 -0.54 29.14 29.14
CA LEU A 10 -0.69 29.31 27.70
C LEU A 10 -2.12 28.93 27.27
N THR A 11 -2.79 29.82 26.55
CA THR A 11 -4.04 29.52 25.85
C THR A 11 -3.74 29.04 24.42
N PRO A 12 -4.40 27.98 23.92
CA PRO A 12 -4.25 27.55 22.54
C PRO A 12 -4.61 28.71 21.59
N ALA A 13 -3.68 29.12 20.76
CA ALA A 13 -3.96 29.98 19.62
C ALA A 13 -4.21 29.07 18.40
N ALA A 14 -5.42 29.12 17.85
CA ALA A 14 -5.72 28.51 16.56
C ALA A 14 -5.16 29.42 15.46
N THR A 15 -3.91 29.20 15.08
CA THR A 15 -3.40 29.72 13.81
C THR A 15 -3.89 28.77 12.73
N GLU A 16 -4.64 29.25 11.73
CA GLU A 16 -4.88 28.45 10.53
C GLU A 16 -3.55 28.27 9.80
N ILE A 17 -2.92 27.12 10.00
CA ILE A 17 -1.74 26.71 9.26
C ILE A 17 -2.25 26.24 7.90
N GLY A 18 -1.63 26.71 6.81
CA GLY A 18 -1.94 26.20 5.48
C GLY A 18 -1.72 24.68 5.41
N GLN A 19 -2.30 24.01 4.41
CA GLN A 19 -2.17 22.56 4.24
C GLN A 19 -0.69 22.14 4.28
N VAL A 20 -0.36 21.29 5.26
CA VAL A 20 0.99 20.74 5.45
C VAL A 20 1.04 19.32 4.90
N VAL A 21 2.24 18.94 4.45
CA VAL A 21 2.51 17.58 4.00
C VAL A 21 3.58 16.97 4.91
N VAL A 22 3.33 15.74 5.36
CA VAL A 22 4.30 14.95 6.11
C VAL A 22 4.86 13.85 5.21
N THR A 23 5.60 14.26 4.17
CA THR A 23 6.39 13.31 3.38
C THR A 23 7.48 12.79 4.32
N GLY A 24 7.37 11.53 4.78
CA GLY A 24 7.99 10.93 5.98
C GLY A 24 9.48 11.14 6.30
N VAL A 25 10.22 11.98 5.59
CA VAL A 25 11.62 12.35 5.79
C VAL A 25 11.86 13.85 6.05
N SER A 26 10.82 14.69 6.05
CA SER A 26 10.96 16.09 6.47
C SER A 26 9.97 16.45 7.57
N GLN A 27 10.32 17.44 8.38
CA GLN A 27 9.33 18.11 9.24
C GLN A 27 8.13 18.56 8.39
N ALA A 28 6.94 18.60 9.00
CA ALA A 28 5.72 19.06 8.36
C ALA A 28 6.03 20.38 7.64
N THR A 29 5.95 20.36 6.31
CA THR A 29 6.27 21.52 5.47
C THR A 29 4.99 21.98 4.81
N GLU A 30 4.71 23.27 4.85
CA GLU A 30 3.62 23.84 4.08
C GLU A 30 3.74 23.44 2.61
N LEU A 31 2.62 23.02 2.01
CA LEU A 31 2.62 22.49 0.66
C LEU A 31 3.16 23.52 -0.35
N ARG A 32 2.97 24.83 -0.10
CA ARG A 32 3.53 25.92 -0.92
C ARG A 32 5.07 26.00 -0.87
N ARG A 33 5.68 25.71 0.27
CA ARG A 33 7.14 25.76 0.46
C ARG A 33 7.86 24.48 0.04
N SER A 34 7.12 23.40 -0.17
CA SER A 34 7.70 22.15 -0.69
C SER A 34 7.96 22.25 -2.21
N PRO A 35 9.19 22.00 -2.69
CA PRO A 35 9.49 21.95 -4.12
C PRO A 35 9.06 20.63 -4.77
N VAL A 36 8.67 19.63 -3.97
CA VAL A 36 8.17 18.35 -4.46
C VAL A 36 6.68 18.51 -4.83
N PRO A 37 6.27 18.09 -6.03
CA PRO A 37 4.87 18.15 -6.46
C PRO A 37 4.03 17.12 -5.71
N THR A 38 3.44 17.56 -4.60
CA THR A 38 2.52 16.76 -3.78
C THR A 38 1.08 17.18 -4.00
N THR A 39 0.18 16.20 -4.01
CA THR A 39 -1.27 16.41 -3.93
C THR A 39 -1.77 15.69 -2.68
N VAL A 40 -2.67 16.33 -1.94
CA VAL A 40 -3.33 15.72 -0.78
C VAL A 40 -4.80 15.54 -1.13
N VAL A 41 -5.28 14.31 -0.96
CA VAL A 41 -6.71 13.99 -1.02
C VAL A 41 -7.18 13.81 0.42
N ASP A 42 -7.93 14.79 0.92
CA ASP A 42 -8.38 14.81 2.31
C ASP A 42 -9.65 13.95 2.52
N ARG A 43 -10.01 13.77 3.79
CA ARG A 43 -11.16 12.97 4.22
C ARG A 43 -12.47 13.43 3.60
N THR A 44 -12.65 14.74 3.45
CA THR A 44 -13.86 15.30 2.84
C THR A 44 -13.98 14.85 1.40
N ARG A 45 -12.89 14.94 0.63
CA ARG A 45 -12.87 14.49 -0.77
C ARG A 45 -13.01 12.98 -0.89
N LEU A 46 -12.35 12.21 -0.02
CA LEU A 46 -12.50 10.74 0.02
C LEU A 46 -13.95 10.34 0.28
N ASN A 47 -14.61 10.95 1.27
CA ASN A 47 -16.02 10.67 1.60
C ASN A 47 -17.01 11.12 0.51
N GLN A 48 -16.69 12.17 -0.25
CA GLN A 48 -17.52 12.67 -1.36
C GLN A 48 -17.32 11.88 -2.65
N THR A 49 -16.28 11.06 -2.73
CA THR A 49 -15.99 10.24 -3.91
C THR A 49 -16.62 8.88 -3.72
N SER A 50 -17.60 8.54 -4.57
CA SER A 50 -18.11 7.17 -4.61
C SER A 50 -17.02 6.26 -5.15
N ALA A 51 -16.55 5.35 -4.31
CA ALA A 51 -15.49 4.41 -4.66
C ALA A 51 -15.74 3.05 -4.00
N THR A 52 -15.20 1.98 -4.60
CA THR A 52 -15.32 0.61 -4.06
C THR A 52 -14.09 0.20 -3.24
N ASN A 53 -12.98 0.90 -3.42
CA ASN A 53 -11.73 0.73 -2.68
C ASN A 53 -10.91 2.05 -2.65
N ILE A 54 -9.82 2.07 -1.88
CA ILE A 54 -9.04 3.30 -1.65
C ILE A 54 -8.33 3.84 -2.90
N ILE A 55 -7.93 2.98 -3.84
CA ILE A 55 -7.27 3.40 -5.07
C ILE A 55 -8.27 4.07 -6.01
N ASP A 56 -9.47 3.50 -6.12
CA ASP A 56 -10.58 4.09 -6.87
C ASP A 56 -10.97 5.48 -6.33
N ALA A 57 -10.96 5.64 -5.01
CA ALA A 57 -11.23 6.92 -4.33
C ALA A 57 -10.25 8.04 -4.73
N ILE A 58 -8.99 7.70 -5.03
CA ILE A 58 -7.97 8.68 -5.44
C ILE A 58 -7.77 8.77 -6.95
N ALA A 59 -8.28 7.81 -7.73
CA ALA A 59 -8.07 7.70 -9.18
C ALA A 59 -8.60 8.91 -9.97
N HIS A 60 -9.51 9.68 -9.39
CA HIS A 60 -10.07 10.90 -9.98
C HIS A 60 -9.19 12.16 -9.77
N THR A 61 -8.01 11.99 -9.18
CA THR A 61 -7.06 13.08 -8.95
C THR A 61 -6.25 13.35 -10.21
N PRO A 62 -6.06 14.61 -10.66
CA PRO A 62 -5.32 14.90 -11.89
C PRO A 62 -3.91 14.27 -11.94
N GLY A 63 -3.61 13.53 -13.00
CA GLY A 63 -2.35 12.81 -13.19
C GLY A 63 -2.26 11.48 -12.44
N ILE A 64 -3.37 11.04 -11.83
CA ILE A 64 -3.57 9.73 -11.23
C ILE A 64 -4.64 9.00 -12.04
N SER A 65 -4.45 7.70 -12.24
CA SER A 65 -5.45 6.78 -12.74
C SER A 65 -5.27 5.43 -12.04
N GLN A 66 -6.01 4.41 -12.47
CA GLN A 66 -5.88 3.07 -11.91
C GLN A 66 -5.90 2.00 -13.01
N ILE A 67 -5.29 0.86 -12.68
CA ILE A 67 -5.50 -0.42 -13.37
C ILE A 67 -6.44 -1.22 -12.47
N THR A 68 -7.49 -1.79 -13.05
CA THR A 68 -8.52 -2.53 -12.32
C THR A 68 -9.03 -3.69 -13.16
N THR A 69 -9.24 -4.83 -12.52
CA THR A 69 -9.85 -6.04 -13.10
C THR A 69 -11.20 -6.37 -12.45
N GLY A 70 -11.76 -5.44 -11.68
CA GLY A 70 -13.02 -5.60 -10.96
C GLY A 70 -13.13 -4.62 -9.79
N ALA A 71 -14.31 -4.54 -9.18
CA ALA A 71 -14.57 -3.55 -8.12
C ALA A 71 -13.66 -3.68 -6.88
N ALA A 72 -13.14 -4.88 -6.61
CA ALA A 72 -12.26 -5.18 -5.48
C ALA A 72 -10.78 -4.91 -5.76
N ILE A 73 -10.36 -4.91 -7.03
CA ILE A 73 -8.96 -4.91 -7.44
C ILE A 73 -8.66 -3.58 -8.12
N SER A 74 -7.80 -2.78 -7.48
CA SER A 74 -7.28 -1.56 -8.08
C SER A 74 -5.82 -1.34 -7.72
N LYS A 75 -5.04 -0.85 -8.69
CA LYS A 75 -3.64 -0.47 -8.55
C LYS A 75 -3.42 0.94 -9.06
N PRO A 76 -2.67 1.79 -8.33
CA PRO A 76 -2.50 3.18 -8.74
C PRO A 76 -1.56 3.32 -9.93
N VAL A 77 -1.88 4.27 -10.80
CA VAL A 77 -1.02 4.73 -11.89
C VAL A 77 -0.76 6.21 -11.69
N VAL A 78 0.52 6.60 -11.64
CA VAL A 78 0.94 8.00 -11.49
C VAL A 78 1.65 8.42 -12.76
N ARG A 79 1.09 9.41 -13.47
CA ARG A 79 1.63 9.92 -14.75
C ARG A 79 1.95 8.82 -15.78
N GLY A 80 1.06 7.84 -15.90
CA GLY A 80 1.17 6.73 -16.86
C GLY A 80 2.07 5.57 -16.43
N LEU A 81 2.67 5.62 -15.23
CA LEU A 81 3.48 4.53 -14.68
C LEU A 81 2.75 3.89 -13.50
N GLY A 82 2.56 2.56 -13.54
CA GLY A 82 1.90 1.77 -12.49
C GLY A 82 2.75 0.62 -11.96
N TYR A 83 2.11 -0.33 -11.27
CA TYR A 83 2.75 -1.50 -10.65
C TYR A 83 3.84 -1.09 -9.64
N ASN A 84 4.90 -1.89 -9.56
CA ASN A 84 6.08 -1.68 -8.72
C ASN A 84 6.93 -0.45 -9.12
N ARG A 85 6.36 0.53 -9.83
CA ARG A 85 6.94 1.86 -10.07
C ARG A 85 6.26 2.94 -9.21
N VAL A 86 5.14 2.63 -8.58
CA VAL A 86 4.44 3.48 -7.61
C VAL A 86 4.52 2.80 -6.26
N VAL A 87 5.12 3.44 -5.27
CA VAL A 87 5.17 2.91 -3.90
C VAL A 87 3.90 3.29 -3.17
N THR A 88 3.20 2.30 -2.64
CA THR A 88 2.07 2.52 -1.74
C THR A 88 2.51 2.32 -0.30
N LEU A 89 2.20 3.29 0.55
CA LEU A 89 2.46 3.25 1.98
C LEU A 89 1.15 3.29 2.76
N ASN A 90 1.12 2.59 3.88
CA ASN A 90 0.07 2.68 4.86
C ASN A 90 0.69 3.12 6.19
N ASN A 91 0.40 4.35 6.60
CA ASN A 91 1.02 5.05 7.71
C ASN A 91 2.54 5.10 7.60
N GLY A 92 3.07 5.42 6.41
CA GLY A 92 4.51 5.57 6.18
C GLY A 92 5.31 4.28 5.99
N ALA A 93 4.71 3.11 6.20
CA ALA A 93 5.32 1.80 5.96
C ALA A 93 4.87 1.21 4.62
N LYS A 94 5.76 0.50 3.90
CA LYS A 94 5.44 -0.09 2.59
C LYS A 94 4.31 -1.12 2.73
N GLN A 95 3.28 -0.98 1.90
CA GLN A 95 2.22 -1.97 1.77
C GLN A 95 2.73 -3.09 0.87
N GLU A 96 2.90 -4.32 1.39
CA GLU A 96 3.45 -5.45 0.64
C GLU A 96 2.45 -6.61 0.55
N GLY A 97 1.98 -6.91 -0.67
CA GLY A 97 0.93 -7.89 -0.91
C GLY A 97 1.00 -8.53 -2.30
N GLN A 98 2.18 -9.01 -2.69
CA GLN A 98 2.41 -9.63 -4.02
C GLN A 98 2.03 -8.71 -5.20
N GLN A 99 2.31 -7.41 -5.15
CA GLN A 99 1.76 -6.41 -6.09
C GLN A 99 2.31 -6.43 -7.54
N TRP A 100 2.80 -7.57 -8.03
CA TRP A 100 3.33 -7.73 -9.38
C TRP A 100 2.24 -8.02 -10.44
N GLY A 101 1.21 -8.80 -10.13
CA GLY A 101 0.10 -9.13 -11.05
C GLY A 101 -0.99 -8.06 -11.19
N ASP A 102 -1.79 -8.11 -12.25
CA ASP A 102 -2.86 -7.11 -12.54
C ASP A 102 -4.01 -7.26 -11.53
N GLU A 103 -4.32 -8.50 -11.20
CA GLU A 103 -5.31 -8.98 -10.24
C GLU A 103 -4.90 -8.84 -8.76
N HIS A 104 -3.73 -8.24 -8.50
CA HIS A 104 -3.15 -8.08 -7.17
C HIS A 104 -3.38 -6.66 -6.63
N GLY A 105 -4.60 -6.41 -6.15
CA GLY A 105 -5.05 -5.13 -5.59
C GLY A 105 -4.34 -4.72 -4.29
N ILE A 106 -4.50 -3.45 -3.90
CA ILE A 106 -3.90 -2.90 -2.66
C ILE A 106 -4.78 -3.19 -1.45
N GLU A 107 -4.22 -3.87 -0.45
CA GLU A 107 -4.95 -4.38 0.73
C GLU A 107 -5.09 -3.36 1.87
N ILE A 108 -5.79 -2.25 1.62
CA ILE A 108 -6.02 -1.17 2.59
C ILE A 108 -7.51 -0.83 2.67
N ASP A 109 -8.05 -0.85 3.90
CA ASP A 109 -9.40 -0.40 4.22
C ASP A 109 -9.54 1.12 3.98
N GLU A 110 -10.33 1.53 3.00
CA GLU A 110 -10.55 2.94 2.69
C GLU A 110 -11.18 3.73 3.86
N PHE A 111 -11.96 3.09 4.72
CA PHE A 111 -12.60 3.75 5.87
C PHE A 111 -11.61 4.09 6.98
N SER A 112 -10.43 3.47 6.96
CA SER A 112 -9.35 3.74 7.92
C SER A 112 -8.50 4.96 7.56
N ILE A 113 -8.73 5.55 6.38
CA ILE A 113 -7.88 6.60 5.82
C ILE A 113 -8.50 7.98 6.08
N ASP A 114 -7.72 8.84 6.71
CA ASP A 114 -8.04 10.26 6.86
C ASP A 114 -7.59 11.05 5.64
N ARG A 115 -6.41 10.74 5.09
CA ARG A 115 -5.90 11.41 3.90
C ARG A 115 -4.93 10.54 3.10
N ALA A 116 -4.88 10.81 1.81
CA ALA A 116 -3.85 10.28 0.92
C ALA A 116 -2.89 11.41 0.51
N GLU A 117 -1.60 11.25 0.80
CA GLU A 117 -0.54 12.13 0.30
C GLU A 117 0.11 11.50 -0.93
N ILE A 118 0.03 12.20 -2.07
CA ILE A 118 0.46 11.69 -3.38
C ILE A 118 1.63 12.54 -3.89
N ILE A 119 2.81 11.94 -3.93
CA ILE A 119 4.02 12.53 -4.51
C ILE A 119 4.13 12.10 -5.96
N LYS A 120 4.17 13.06 -6.89
CA LYS A 120 4.19 12.80 -8.33
C LYS A 120 5.58 12.95 -8.91
N GLY A 121 6.24 11.84 -9.22
CA GLY A 121 7.61 11.78 -9.72
C GLY A 121 8.54 11.00 -8.78
N PRO A 122 9.85 10.97 -9.08
CA PRO A 122 10.79 10.12 -8.36
C PRO A 122 10.85 10.43 -6.86
N GLY A 123 10.27 9.54 -6.07
CA GLY A 123 10.28 9.55 -4.61
C GLY A 123 11.37 8.67 -4.00
N SER A 124 12.23 8.06 -4.83
CA SER A 124 13.24 7.10 -4.38
C SER A 124 14.17 7.65 -3.31
N LEU A 125 14.49 8.95 -3.34
CA LEU A 125 15.30 9.59 -2.30
C LEU A 125 14.71 9.40 -0.89
N LEU A 126 13.38 9.45 -0.77
CA LEU A 126 12.67 9.46 0.50
C LEU A 126 12.19 8.06 0.90
N TYR A 127 11.84 7.23 -0.08
CA TYR A 127 11.12 5.97 0.14
C TYR A 127 11.84 4.72 -0.38
N GLY A 128 13.04 4.87 -0.94
CA GLY A 128 13.88 3.76 -1.39
C GLY A 128 13.54 3.25 -2.79
N SER A 129 13.95 2.01 -3.07
CA SER A 129 13.67 1.37 -4.35
C SER A 129 12.17 1.36 -4.63
N ASP A 130 11.81 1.41 -5.91
CA ASP A 130 10.46 1.26 -6.47
C ASP A 130 9.66 2.56 -6.58
N ALA A 131 10.04 3.63 -5.87
CA ALA A 131 9.38 4.94 -5.94
C ALA A 131 9.77 5.77 -7.18
N MET A 132 9.79 5.15 -8.36
CA MET A 132 10.19 5.82 -9.62
C MET A 132 9.15 6.80 -10.15
N ALA A 133 7.88 6.40 -10.16
CA ALA A 133 6.77 7.19 -10.69
C ALA A 133 6.16 8.11 -9.65
N GLY A 134 6.19 7.68 -8.39
CA GLY A 134 5.55 8.38 -7.30
C GLY A 134 5.46 7.53 -6.05
N VAL A 135 4.97 8.18 -5.00
CA VAL A 135 4.61 7.55 -3.73
C VAL A 135 3.21 8.00 -3.35
N ILE A 136 2.41 7.07 -2.87
CA ILE A 136 1.09 7.34 -2.29
C ILE A 136 1.15 6.86 -0.86
N ASN A 137 0.99 7.77 0.09
CA ASN A 137 0.95 7.47 1.52
C ASN A 137 -0.46 7.66 2.05
N PHE A 138 -1.10 6.56 2.45
CA PHE A 138 -2.39 6.56 3.10
C PHE A 138 -2.19 6.71 4.60
N LEU A 139 -2.77 7.76 5.17
CA LEU A 139 -2.59 8.14 6.58
C LEU A 139 -3.91 7.97 7.33
N ALA A 140 -3.84 7.30 8.47
CA ALA A 140 -4.93 7.21 9.43
C ALA A 140 -5.14 8.56 10.15
N PRO A 141 -6.29 8.74 10.83
CA PRO A 141 -6.54 9.94 11.62
C PRO A 141 -5.48 10.16 12.71
N ASP A 142 -5.07 11.42 12.88
CA ASP A 142 -4.22 11.82 14.00
C ASP A 142 -4.96 11.64 15.35
N PRO A 143 -4.24 11.42 16.48
CA PRO A 143 -4.88 11.27 17.78
C PRO A 143 -5.77 12.46 18.14
N ILE A 144 -6.98 12.16 18.64
CA ILE A 144 -7.94 13.18 19.03
C ILE A 144 -7.45 14.00 20.23
N ALA A 145 -8.07 15.16 20.43
CA ALA A 145 -7.73 16.07 21.52
C ALA A 145 -7.84 15.39 22.90
N GLU A 146 -6.93 15.74 23.80
CA GLU A 146 -6.91 15.29 25.19
C GLU A 146 -8.27 15.54 25.90
N GLY A 147 -8.71 14.59 26.72
CA GLY A 147 -9.98 14.64 27.45
C GLY A 147 -11.22 14.31 26.62
N HIS A 148 -11.06 13.86 25.36
CA HIS A 148 -12.18 13.53 24.48
C HIS A 148 -12.25 12.03 24.21
N ILE A 149 -13.48 11.56 23.97
CA ILE A 149 -13.78 10.25 23.41
C ILE A 149 -14.80 10.49 22.31
N THR A 150 -14.55 9.93 21.13
CA THR A 150 -15.43 10.05 19.97
C THR A 150 -15.83 8.67 19.46
N GLY A 151 -16.99 8.61 18.81
CA GLY A 151 -17.44 7.45 18.05
C GLY A 151 -17.90 7.89 16.67
N SER A 152 -17.64 7.06 15.66
CA SER A 152 -18.18 7.28 14.32
C SER A 152 -18.80 6.00 13.76
N ALA A 153 -19.91 6.15 13.05
CA ALA A 153 -20.59 5.07 12.37
C ALA A 153 -20.89 5.52 10.94
N THR A 154 -20.46 4.73 9.95
CA THR A 154 -20.65 5.00 8.53
C THR A 154 -21.37 3.82 7.89
N ALA A 155 -22.38 4.13 7.08
CA ALA A 155 -23.05 3.16 6.22
C ALA A 155 -23.07 3.68 4.78
N ASN A 156 -22.84 2.80 3.81
CA ASN A 156 -22.81 3.11 2.39
C ASN A 156 -23.57 2.03 1.61
N TYR A 157 -24.37 2.46 0.63
CA TYR A 157 -25.03 1.58 -0.33
C TYR A 157 -24.76 2.06 -1.76
N GLN A 158 -24.25 1.19 -2.63
CA GLN A 158 -24.00 1.51 -4.04
C GLN A 158 -24.86 0.61 -4.94
N THR A 159 -25.63 1.22 -5.83
CA THR A 159 -26.62 0.49 -6.65
C THR A 159 -25.98 -0.36 -7.75
N ASN A 160 -24.83 0.06 -8.30
CA ASN A 160 -24.22 -0.58 -9.47
C ASN A 160 -23.87 -2.07 -9.24
N ASN A 161 -23.32 -2.37 -8.05
CA ASN A 161 -22.93 -3.71 -7.61
C ASN A 161 -23.66 -4.14 -6.33
N ARG A 162 -24.72 -3.42 -5.95
CA ARG A 162 -25.47 -3.62 -4.69
C ARG A 162 -24.56 -3.63 -3.46
N GLN A 163 -23.46 -2.88 -3.48
CA GLN A 163 -22.49 -2.90 -2.39
C GLN A 163 -23.08 -2.31 -1.12
N GLN A 164 -22.80 -2.95 0.01
CA GLN A 164 -23.11 -2.48 1.35
C GLN A 164 -21.80 -2.36 2.11
N GLY A 165 -21.51 -1.16 2.62
CA GLY A 165 -20.33 -0.88 3.44
C GLY A 165 -20.74 -0.36 4.81
N TYR A 166 -20.17 -0.92 5.88
CA TYR A 166 -20.41 -0.50 7.26
C TYR A 166 -19.08 -0.34 7.98
N SER A 167 -18.88 0.77 8.68
CA SER A 167 -17.69 0.99 9.50
C SER A 167 -18.05 1.62 10.82
N LEU A 168 -17.50 1.08 11.91
CA LEU A 168 -17.66 1.58 13.28
C LEU A 168 -16.28 1.90 13.85
N GLU A 169 -16.15 3.04 14.49
CA GLU A 169 -14.92 3.49 15.12
C GLU A 169 -15.19 4.05 16.51
N ASN A 170 -14.25 3.81 17.42
CA ASN A 170 -14.12 4.55 18.66
C ASN A 170 -12.67 5.06 18.80
N ALA A 171 -12.52 6.31 19.21
CA ALA A 171 -11.23 6.89 19.53
C ALA A 171 -11.29 7.64 20.86
N GLY A 172 -10.18 7.71 21.57
CA GLY A 172 -10.09 8.33 22.88
C GLY A 172 -8.70 8.89 23.16
N ASN A 173 -8.63 9.91 24.01
CA ASN A 173 -7.37 10.41 24.55
C ASN A 173 -7.57 10.87 26.00
N ILE A 174 -6.93 10.18 26.95
CA ILE A 174 -7.02 10.46 28.39
C ILE A 174 -5.62 10.45 29.01
N ASN A 175 -5.24 11.58 29.59
CA ASN A 175 -3.95 11.87 30.19
C ASN A 175 -2.76 11.45 29.31
N GLY A 176 -2.86 11.65 28.00
CA GLY A 176 -1.88 11.27 26.99
C GLY A 176 -1.95 9.80 26.55
N LEU A 177 -2.75 8.95 27.20
CA LEU A 177 -3.06 7.61 26.68
C LEU A 177 -4.17 7.76 25.63
N ASN A 178 -3.83 7.47 24.37
CA ASN A 178 -4.75 7.58 23.25
C ASN A 178 -4.96 6.25 22.55
N TRP A 179 -6.14 6.08 21.96
CA TRP A 179 -6.48 4.88 21.21
C TRP A 179 -7.40 5.20 20.05
N LEU A 180 -7.40 4.30 19.07
CA LEU A 180 -8.40 4.21 18.02
C LEU A 180 -8.63 2.73 17.73
N VAL A 181 -9.89 2.34 17.59
CA VAL A 181 -10.27 1.01 17.10
C VAL A 181 -11.39 1.17 16.09
N ARG A 182 -11.27 0.46 14.96
CA ARG A 182 -12.22 0.47 13.87
C ARG A 182 -12.46 -0.95 13.37
N GLY A 183 -13.73 -1.26 13.07
CA GLY A 183 -14.15 -2.45 12.34
C GLY A 183 -14.94 -2.07 11.11
N THR A 184 -14.65 -2.71 9.98
CA THR A 184 -15.29 -2.43 8.69
C THR A 184 -15.76 -3.73 8.02
N ARG A 185 -16.92 -3.68 7.37
CA ARG A 185 -17.51 -4.75 6.58
C ARG A 185 -17.97 -4.22 5.23
N LYS A 186 -17.53 -4.81 4.12
CA LYS A 186 -18.05 -4.52 2.77
C LYS A 186 -18.47 -5.77 2.03
N VAL A 187 -19.70 -5.83 1.54
CA VAL A 187 -20.18 -6.89 0.64
C VAL A 187 -20.66 -6.26 -0.66
N ALA A 188 -20.27 -6.83 -1.79
CA ALA A 188 -20.70 -6.39 -3.12
C ALA A 188 -21.04 -7.61 -3.97
N GLY A 189 -22.10 -7.50 -4.76
CA GLY A 189 -22.43 -8.46 -5.81
C GLY A 189 -21.81 -8.05 -7.13
N ASP A 190 -22.28 -8.66 -8.21
CA ASP A 190 -21.79 -8.38 -9.56
C ASP A 190 -22.09 -6.94 -10.00
N TYR A 191 -21.06 -6.23 -10.44
CA TYR A 191 -21.21 -4.88 -10.96
C TYR A 191 -21.92 -4.87 -12.31
N GLN A 192 -22.53 -3.74 -12.65
CA GLN A 192 -23.19 -3.54 -13.93
C GLN A 192 -22.40 -2.64 -14.87
N ASN A 193 -22.44 -2.95 -16.15
CA ASN A 193 -21.97 -2.06 -17.21
C ASN A 193 -22.95 -2.07 -18.41
N ARG A 194 -22.76 -1.14 -19.35
CA ARG A 194 -23.68 -0.93 -20.48
C ARG A 194 -23.65 -2.03 -21.54
N TYR A 195 -22.61 -2.84 -21.58
CA TYR A 195 -22.39 -3.84 -22.62
C TYR A 195 -22.82 -5.23 -22.16
N ASP A 196 -22.48 -5.56 -20.90
CA ASP A 196 -22.60 -6.90 -20.35
C ASP A 196 -23.80 -7.04 -19.42
N GLY A 197 -24.42 -5.93 -19.01
CA GLY A 197 -25.32 -5.93 -17.87
C GLY A 197 -24.51 -6.27 -16.61
N HIS A 198 -24.96 -7.27 -15.84
CA HIS A 198 -24.18 -7.79 -14.71
C HIS A 198 -22.98 -8.59 -15.20
N VAL A 199 -21.78 -8.23 -14.73
CA VAL A 199 -20.55 -8.95 -15.01
C VAL A 199 -20.38 -10.07 -14.00
N PHE A 200 -20.47 -11.31 -14.47
CA PHE A 200 -20.44 -12.49 -13.61
C PHE A 200 -19.15 -12.57 -12.78
N ASN A 201 -19.29 -13.03 -11.54
CA ASN A 201 -18.20 -13.30 -10.59
C ASN A 201 -17.31 -12.07 -10.31
N SER A 202 -17.92 -10.88 -10.29
CA SER A 202 -17.22 -9.61 -10.06
C SER A 202 -17.49 -9.00 -8.67
N GLY A 203 -18.22 -9.73 -7.83
CA GLY A 203 -18.49 -9.38 -6.43
C GLY A 203 -17.32 -9.63 -5.48
N PHE A 204 -17.48 -9.18 -4.24
CA PHE A 204 -16.50 -9.42 -3.17
C PHE A 204 -17.12 -9.32 -1.77
N ASN A 205 -16.40 -9.86 -0.79
CA ASN A 205 -16.69 -9.80 0.62
C ASN A 205 -15.41 -9.45 1.39
N GLU A 206 -15.45 -8.36 2.15
CA GLU A 206 -14.30 -7.82 2.86
C GLU A 206 -14.63 -7.55 4.34
N TRP A 207 -13.72 -7.96 5.23
CA TRP A 207 -13.73 -7.71 6.66
C TRP A 207 -12.39 -7.12 7.10
N ASN A 208 -12.45 -5.95 7.73
CA ASN A 208 -11.26 -5.26 8.21
C ASN A 208 -11.39 -4.90 9.68
N ALA A 209 -10.26 -4.88 10.37
CA ALA A 209 -10.13 -4.32 11.71
C ALA A 209 -8.81 -3.58 11.79
N ASN A 210 -8.80 -2.36 12.31
CA ASN A 210 -7.60 -1.56 12.44
C ASN A 210 -7.66 -0.69 13.70
N GLY A 211 -6.51 -0.20 14.12
CA GLY A 211 -6.43 0.67 15.27
C GLY A 211 -5.02 0.90 15.77
N TYR A 212 -4.93 1.71 16.82
CA TYR A 212 -3.71 1.94 17.54
C TYR A 212 -3.97 2.13 19.04
N LEU A 213 -2.94 1.91 19.84
CA LEU A 213 -2.85 2.30 21.25
C LEU A 213 -1.56 3.07 21.44
N GLY A 214 -1.63 4.23 22.08
CA GLY A 214 -0.54 5.19 22.08
C GLY A 214 -0.37 5.96 23.37
N LEU A 215 0.86 6.41 23.62
CA LEU A 215 1.22 7.33 24.69
C LEU A 215 1.84 8.59 24.09
N ASN A 216 1.21 9.73 24.36
CA ASN A 216 1.70 11.06 23.99
C ASN A 216 2.09 11.80 25.28
N LYS A 217 3.33 12.26 25.36
CA LYS A 217 3.90 12.98 26.51
C LYS A 217 4.82 14.10 26.03
N SER A 218 5.39 14.85 26.96
CA SER A 218 6.36 15.91 26.65
C SER A 218 7.63 15.41 25.94
N TRP A 219 8.01 14.14 26.14
CA TRP A 219 9.14 13.52 25.45
C TRP A 219 8.83 13.13 23.99
N GLY A 220 7.57 13.25 23.54
CA GLY A 220 7.11 12.82 22.23
C GLY A 220 6.00 11.76 22.31
N TYR A 221 6.00 10.79 21.41
CA TYR A 221 4.99 9.74 21.39
C TYR A 221 5.53 8.36 21.02
N SER A 222 4.79 7.33 21.43
CA SER A 222 4.98 5.93 21.04
C SER A 222 3.63 5.28 20.85
N HIS A 223 3.38 4.75 19.65
CA HIS A 223 2.14 4.10 19.25
C HIS A 223 2.40 2.66 18.81
N LEU A 224 1.55 1.75 19.27
CA LEU A 224 1.40 0.40 18.73
C LEU A 224 0.22 0.42 17.76
N THR A 225 0.43 -0.05 16.54
CA THR A 225 -0.57 -0.08 15.47
C THR A 225 -0.88 -1.51 15.07
N PHE A 226 -2.12 -1.76 14.65
CA PHE A 226 -2.52 -3.02 14.05
C PHE A 226 -3.50 -2.76 12.89
N SER A 227 -3.47 -3.63 11.88
CA SER A 227 -4.51 -3.66 10.86
C SER A 227 -4.66 -5.06 10.26
N THR A 228 -5.89 -5.41 9.91
CA THR A 228 -6.24 -6.61 9.16
C THR A 228 -7.08 -6.21 7.95
N PHE A 229 -6.83 -6.85 6.82
CA PHE A 229 -7.62 -6.76 5.60
C PHE A 229 -7.90 -8.18 5.12
N ASN A 230 -9.17 -8.57 5.06
CA ASN A 230 -9.58 -9.93 4.74
C ASN A 230 -10.64 -9.89 3.64
N GLN A 231 -10.24 -10.19 2.41
CA GLN A 231 -11.08 -10.07 1.23
C GLN A 231 -11.19 -11.41 0.51
N ASN A 232 -12.42 -11.82 0.23
CA ASN A 232 -12.76 -12.89 -0.69
C ASN A 232 -13.42 -12.25 -1.91
N LEU A 233 -12.88 -12.46 -3.09
CA LEU A 233 -13.35 -11.81 -4.32
C LEU A 233 -13.42 -12.82 -5.47
N GLY A 234 -14.38 -12.61 -6.37
CA GLY A 234 -14.43 -13.34 -7.63
C GLY A 234 -13.44 -12.75 -8.64
N LEU A 235 -12.98 -13.58 -9.57
CA LEU A 235 -12.20 -13.18 -10.72
C LEU A 235 -13.07 -13.29 -11.98
N VAL A 236 -12.96 -12.29 -12.86
CA VAL A 236 -13.77 -12.18 -14.07
C VAL A 236 -12.99 -12.75 -15.25
N GLU A 237 -13.32 -13.96 -15.67
CA GLU A 237 -12.77 -14.60 -16.88
C GLU A 237 -13.40 -14.06 -18.17
N GLY A 238 -14.71 -13.79 -18.12
CA GLY A 238 -15.44 -13.23 -19.24
C GLY A 238 -15.80 -14.22 -20.36
N GLU A 239 -15.64 -15.53 -20.13
CA GLU A 239 -16.04 -16.58 -21.07
C GLU A 239 -17.54 -16.57 -21.36
N ARG A 240 -17.93 -16.93 -22.60
CA ARG A 240 -19.31 -16.83 -23.08
C ARG A 240 -19.76 -18.01 -23.92
N ASP A 241 -21.05 -18.30 -23.79
CA ASP A 241 -21.75 -19.23 -24.66
C ASP A 241 -21.90 -18.60 -26.06
N SER A 242 -21.42 -19.33 -27.07
CA SER A 242 -21.38 -18.86 -28.47
C SER A 242 -22.76 -18.58 -29.08
N LEU A 243 -23.83 -19.21 -28.55
CA LEU A 243 -25.19 -19.07 -29.08
C LEU A 243 -25.96 -17.93 -28.43
N SER A 244 -25.92 -17.84 -27.09
CA SER A 244 -26.68 -16.86 -26.31
C SER A 244 -25.89 -15.60 -25.99
N GLY A 245 -24.56 -15.61 -26.10
CA GLY A 245 -23.66 -14.52 -25.70
C GLY A 245 -23.58 -14.29 -24.18
N ARG A 246 -24.23 -15.16 -23.39
CA ARG A 246 -24.25 -15.08 -21.93
C ARG A 246 -22.94 -15.62 -21.35
N PHE A 247 -22.60 -15.15 -20.15
CA PHE A 247 -21.48 -15.71 -19.40
C PHE A 247 -21.67 -17.21 -19.18
N VAL A 248 -20.58 -17.95 -19.25
CA VAL A 248 -20.50 -19.35 -18.83
C VAL A 248 -19.59 -19.47 -17.62
N ARG A 249 -19.72 -20.60 -16.94
CA ARG A 249 -18.84 -21.00 -15.86
C ARG A 249 -18.72 -22.51 -15.84
N ASP A 250 -17.65 -22.98 -15.25
CA ASP A 250 -17.46 -24.39 -15.04
C ASP A 250 -18.17 -24.87 -13.77
N VAL A 251 -18.61 -26.13 -13.81
CA VAL A 251 -19.18 -26.85 -12.66
C VAL A 251 -18.67 -28.28 -12.62
N ALA A 252 -18.54 -28.81 -11.40
CA ALA A 252 -18.32 -30.23 -11.18
C ALA A 252 -19.65 -31.01 -11.27
N VAL A 253 -19.71 -31.98 -12.19
CA VAL A 253 -20.88 -32.85 -12.41
C VAL A 253 -20.39 -34.28 -12.57
N GLY A 254 -20.70 -35.15 -11.61
CA GLY A 254 -20.24 -36.54 -11.64
C GLY A 254 -18.72 -36.71 -11.67
N GLY A 255 -17.97 -35.74 -11.13
CA GLY A 255 -16.49 -35.74 -11.14
C GLY A 255 -15.87 -35.24 -12.44
N GLN A 256 -16.65 -34.67 -13.36
CA GLN A 256 -16.17 -34.03 -14.57
C GLN A 256 -16.50 -32.54 -14.57
N VAL A 257 -15.73 -31.76 -15.33
CA VAL A 257 -15.98 -30.34 -15.55
C VAL A 257 -16.99 -30.20 -16.70
N GLU A 258 -18.11 -29.55 -16.43
CA GLU A 258 -19.08 -29.14 -17.44
C GLU A 258 -19.19 -27.62 -17.46
N SER A 259 -19.14 -27.00 -18.65
CA SER A 259 -19.43 -25.58 -18.80
C SER A 259 -20.94 -25.34 -18.86
N ARG A 260 -21.44 -24.38 -18.08
CA ARG A 260 -22.86 -24.02 -18.00
C ARG A 260 -23.09 -22.53 -18.14
N VAL A 261 -24.17 -22.18 -18.82
CA VAL A 261 -24.65 -20.80 -18.93
C VAL A 261 -25.06 -20.30 -17.55
N VAL A 262 -24.50 -19.16 -17.15
CA VAL A 262 -24.82 -18.46 -15.90
C VAL A 262 -26.27 -18.01 -15.93
N SER A 263 -27.02 -18.30 -14.86
CA SER A 263 -28.42 -17.90 -14.71
C SER A 263 -28.59 -16.48 -14.17
N ASP A 264 -29.78 -15.91 -14.37
CA ASP A 264 -30.12 -14.58 -13.82
C ASP A 264 -30.13 -14.53 -12.29
N GLY A 265 -30.34 -15.67 -11.63
CA GLY A 265 -30.30 -15.77 -10.17
C GLY A 265 -28.88 -15.59 -9.63
N GLU A 266 -27.90 -16.20 -10.32
CA GLU A 266 -26.48 -16.10 -9.98
C GLU A 266 -25.97 -14.66 -10.11
N LEU A 267 -26.37 -13.94 -11.18
CA LEU A 267 -25.99 -12.54 -11.41
C LEU A 267 -26.58 -11.53 -10.39
N ARG A 268 -27.63 -11.92 -9.66
CA ARG A 268 -28.31 -11.04 -8.69
C ARG A 268 -27.84 -11.22 -7.25
N GLY A 269 -27.03 -12.24 -6.99
CA GLY A 269 -26.56 -12.59 -5.66
C GLY A 269 -25.33 -11.84 -5.17
N TYR A 270 -24.78 -12.36 -4.06
CA TYR A 270 -23.48 -12.04 -3.47
C TYR A 270 -22.58 -13.27 -3.38
N SER A 271 -22.98 -14.38 -4.01
CA SER A 271 -22.20 -15.61 -4.08
C SER A 271 -20.99 -15.41 -4.99
N LEU A 272 -19.87 -16.00 -4.60
CA LEU A 272 -18.66 -16.08 -5.40
C LEU A 272 -18.48 -17.53 -5.85
N THR A 273 -17.89 -17.71 -7.02
CA THR A 273 -17.53 -19.02 -7.57
C THR A 273 -16.05 -18.97 -8.00
N GLU A 274 -15.49 -20.13 -8.31
CA GLU A 274 -14.21 -20.22 -9.00
C GLU A 274 -14.32 -19.60 -10.42
N PRO A 275 -13.28 -18.88 -10.89
CA PRO A 275 -12.06 -18.57 -10.16
C PRO A 275 -12.28 -17.47 -9.11
N ARG A 276 -11.67 -17.64 -7.93
CA ARG A 276 -11.75 -16.67 -6.82
C ARG A 276 -10.42 -16.52 -6.11
N GLN A 277 -10.26 -15.38 -5.45
CA GLN A 277 -9.08 -15.08 -4.65
C GLN A 277 -9.47 -14.80 -3.19
N LEU A 278 -8.71 -15.36 -2.26
CA LEU A 278 -8.82 -15.11 -0.82
C LEU A 278 -7.54 -14.49 -0.28
N VAL A 279 -7.61 -13.21 0.04
CA VAL A 279 -6.51 -12.39 0.56
C VAL A 279 -6.70 -12.12 2.05
N ASN A 280 -5.74 -12.54 2.87
CA ASN A 280 -5.62 -12.09 4.25
C ASN A 280 -4.33 -11.32 4.42
N HIS A 281 -4.42 -10.07 4.85
CA HIS A 281 -3.28 -9.22 5.12
C HIS A 281 -3.33 -8.73 6.57
N LEU A 282 -2.28 -9.04 7.33
CA LEU A 282 -2.14 -8.72 8.74
C LEU A 282 -0.92 -7.83 8.92
N ARG A 283 -1.06 -6.74 9.68
CA ARG A 283 0.03 -5.83 10.02
C ARG A 283 0.03 -5.53 11.52
N PHE A 284 1.22 -5.49 12.07
CA PHE A 284 1.53 -4.93 13.38
C PHE A 284 2.71 -4.00 13.25
N GLY A 285 2.69 -2.87 13.93
CA GLY A 285 3.80 -1.93 13.83
C GLY A 285 3.90 -1.03 15.04
N THR A 286 5.03 -0.35 15.16
CA THR A 286 5.23 0.72 16.11
C THR A 286 5.59 2.00 15.37
N ASP A 287 5.00 3.12 15.77
CA ASP A 287 5.40 4.45 15.34
C ASP A 287 5.82 5.27 16.55
N ASN A 288 7.05 5.76 16.54
CA ASN A 288 7.65 6.43 17.68
C ASN A 288 8.33 7.71 17.23
N SER A 289 8.17 8.77 18.01
CA SER A 289 8.85 10.05 17.82
C SER A 289 9.30 10.58 19.16
N PHE A 290 10.59 10.72 19.36
CA PHE A 290 11.20 11.20 20.60
C PHE A 290 11.83 12.58 20.37
N VAL A 291 11.56 13.51 21.27
CA VAL A 291 12.30 14.76 21.36
C VAL A 291 13.63 14.46 22.06
N VAL A 292 14.74 14.73 21.39
CA VAL A 292 16.09 14.38 21.83
C VAL A 292 17.00 15.60 21.87
N GLY A 293 17.82 15.69 22.91
CA GLY A 293 18.74 16.81 23.14
C GLY A 293 18.05 18.08 23.65
N GLN A 294 18.83 18.97 24.25
CA GLN A 294 18.33 20.21 24.85
C GLN A 294 17.84 21.23 23.79
N ASN A 295 18.29 21.08 22.54
CA ASN A 295 17.96 21.97 21.43
C ASN A 295 16.75 21.49 20.60
N GLY A 296 16.00 20.48 21.06
CA GLY A 296 14.75 20.05 20.41
C GLY A 296 14.93 19.21 19.14
N GLY A 297 15.95 18.35 19.07
CA GLY A 297 16.08 17.39 17.99
C GLY A 297 14.96 16.36 18.02
N ARG A 298 14.69 15.67 16.91
CA ARG A 298 13.63 14.66 16.86
C ARG A 298 14.11 13.36 16.26
N LEU A 299 13.98 12.26 16.99
CA LEU A 299 14.31 10.91 16.56
C LEU A 299 13.03 10.13 16.34
N THR A 300 12.79 9.65 15.13
CA THR A 300 11.65 8.79 14.82
C THR A 300 12.09 7.38 14.50
N LEU A 301 11.40 6.38 15.05
CA LEU A 301 11.61 4.97 14.74
C LEU A 301 10.26 4.33 14.43
N GLN A 302 10.16 3.80 13.22
CA GLN A 302 9.06 2.95 12.80
C GLN A 302 9.57 1.52 12.58
N VAL A 303 8.84 0.53 13.07
CA VAL A 303 9.13 -0.89 12.82
C VAL A 303 7.81 -1.59 12.55
N ASN A 304 7.71 -2.33 11.45
CA ASN A 304 6.47 -2.99 11.05
C ASN A 304 6.74 -4.45 10.67
N TYR A 305 5.81 -5.30 11.06
CA TYR A 305 5.67 -6.66 10.56
C TYR A 305 4.36 -6.75 9.77
N GLN A 306 4.43 -7.39 8.61
CA GLN A 306 3.25 -7.70 7.81
C GLN A 306 3.31 -9.13 7.28
N GLN A 307 2.16 -9.79 7.22
CA GLN A 307 1.95 -11.07 6.57
C GLN A 307 0.80 -10.93 5.56
N ASN A 308 1.08 -11.22 4.29
CA ASN A 308 0.06 -11.40 3.26
C ASN A 308 -0.05 -12.89 2.94
N LEU A 309 -1.27 -13.41 2.99
CA LEU A 309 -1.65 -14.73 2.49
C LEU A 309 -2.59 -14.49 1.31
N ARG A 310 -2.12 -14.78 0.10
CA ARG A 310 -2.94 -14.75 -1.12
C ARG A 310 -3.12 -16.18 -1.60
N ARG A 311 -4.37 -16.60 -1.75
CA ARG A 311 -4.77 -17.90 -2.31
C ARG A 311 -5.69 -17.68 -3.49
N GLU A 312 -5.48 -18.44 -4.55
CA GLU A 312 -6.34 -18.46 -5.73
C GLU A 312 -6.86 -19.88 -5.94
N PHE A 313 -8.13 -19.95 -6.30
CA PHE A 313 -8.88 -21.19 -6.49
C PHE A 313 -9.53 -21.11 -7.86
N GLY A 314 -9.26 -22.07 -8.74
CA GLY A 314 -9.81 -22.17 -10.10
C GLY A 314 -10.41 -23.55 -10.39
N ASP A 315 -9.93 -24.62 -9.76
CA ASP A 315 -10.43 -25.98 -10.01
C ASP A 315 -11.79 -26.24 -9.32
N VAL A 316 -12.83 -26.37 -10.13
CA VAL A 316 -14.19 -26.71 -9.67
C VAL A 316 -14.33 -28.13 -9.11
N LEU A 317 -13.41 -29.05 -9.43
CA LEU A 317 -13.38 -30.40 -8.87
C LEU A 317 -12.76 -30.41 -7.47
N THR A 318 -11.90 -29.44 -7.15
CA THR A 318 -11.24 -29.27 -5.85
C THR A 318 -11.36 -27.84 -5.30
N PRO A 319 -12.59 -27.30 -5.10
CA PRO A 319 -12.84 -25.86 -4.88
C PRO A 319 -12.26 -25.27 -3.58
N ASP A 320 -11.79 -26.12 -2.67
CA ASP A 320 -11.13 -25.72 -1.41
C ASP A 320 -9.59 -25.87 -1.47
N GLN A 321 -9.03 -26.38 -2.57
CA GLN A 321 -7.60 -26.50 -2.78
C GLN A 321 -7.07 -25.24 -3.48
N PRO A 322 -6.17 -24.46 -2.85
CA PRO A 322 -5.60 -23.31 -3.52
C PRO A 322 -4.54 -23.76 -4.53
N GLN A 323 -4.71 -23.38 -5.79
CA GLN A 323 -3.73 -23.64 -6.86
C GLN A 323 -2.49 -22.76 -6.66
N LEU A 324 -2.68 -21.44 -6.69
CA LEU A 324 -1.66 -20.49 -6.23
C LEU A 324 -1.89 -20.15 -4.76
N TYR A 325 -0.85 -20.33 -3.94
CA TYR A 325 -0.87 -19.92 -2.54
C TYR A 325 0.47 -19.33 -2.14
N PHE A 326 0.48 -18.01 -2.00
CA PHE A 326 1.64 -17.27 -1.56
C PHE A 326 1.53 -16.86 -0.09
N GLN A 327 2.60 -17.11 0.67
CA GLN A 327 2.81 -16.52 1.98
C GLN A 327 3.98 -15.54 1.91
N LEU A 328 3.66 -14.26 1.98
CA LEU A 328 4.64 -13.18 2.05
C LEU A 328 4.73 -12.66 3.48
N ARG A 329 5.93 -12.65 4.03
CA ARG A 329 6.22 -12.02 5.33
C ARG A 329 7.25 -10.93 5.13
N THR A 330 6.95 -9.74 5.62
CA THR A 330 7.86 -8.60 5.53
C THR A 330 8.05 -7.99 6.92
N VAL A 331 9.29 -7.69 7.26
CA VAL A 331 9.64 -6.79 8.36
C VAL A 331 10.33 -5.58 7.75
N ASP A 332 9.83 -4.38 8.03
CA ASP A 332 10.46 -3.13 7.62
C ASP A 332 10.72 -2.22 8.81
N TYR A 333 11.69 -1.33 8.65
CA TYR A 333 11.96 -0.27 9.61
C TYR A 333 12.34 1.03 8.92
N ALA A 334 12.10 2.13 9.62
CA ALA A 334 12.58 3.45 9.26
C ALA A 334 13.06 4.19 10.51
N LEU A 335 14.35 4.49 10.56
CA LEU A 335 14.98 5.32 11.59
C LEU A 335 15.37 6.66 10.98
N ARG A 336 14.91 7.76 11.57
CA ARG A 336 15.19 9.10 11.06
C ARG A 336 15.51 10.05 12.20
N TYR A 337 16.49 10.91 11.98
CA TYR A 337 16.86 11.97 12.89
C TYR A 337 16.71 13.32 12.20
N PHE A 338 15.89 14.18 12.78
CA PHE A 338 15.71 15.57 12.40
C PHE A 338 16.58 16.43 13.31
N VAL A 339 17.63 16.98 12.73
CA VAL A 339 18.57 17.86 13.43
C VAL A 339 17.86 19.19 13.72
N PRO A 340 18.04 19.78 14.92
CA PRO A 340 17.61 21.14 15.19
C PRO A 340 18.09 22.11 14.12
N GLU A 341 17.31 23.14 13.83
CA GLU A 341 17.70 24.16 12.86
C GLU A 341 19.06 24.77 13.25
N PHE A 342 19.95 24.92 12.26
CA PHE A 342 21.28 25.49 12.46
C PHE A 342 21.64 26.50 11.37
N GLY A 343 22.67 27.31 11.63
CA GLY A 343 23.25 28.21 10.61
C GLY A 343 22.27 29.22 9.99
N GLY A 344 21.19 29.59 10.71
CA GLY A 344 20.17 30.55 10.27
C GLY A 344 19.30 30.02 9.13
N GLY A 345 18.53 28.94 9.37
CA GLY A 345 17.56 28.41 8.41
C GLY A 345 17.91 27.06 7.77
N TYR A 346 19.00 26.37 8.17
CA TYR A 346 19.28 25.02 7.67
C TYR A 346 18.54 23.95 8.48
N ASN A 347 17.84 23.08 7.76
CA ASN A 347 17.13 21.93 8.31
C ASN A 347 17.69 20.65 7.70
N LEU A 348 18.35 19.82 8.52
CA LEU A 348 18.93 18.54 8.08
C LEU A 348 18.12 17.37 8.65
N ALA A 349 17.73 16.44 7.78
CA ALA A 349 17.22 15.15 8.15
C ALA A 349 18.13 14.06 7.61
N VAL A 350 18.51 13.11 8.45
CA VAL A 350 19.26 11.92 8.05
C VAL A 350 18.51 10.68 8.50
N GLY A 351 18.65 9.58 7.77
CA GLY A 351 17.98 8.36 8.18
C GLY A 351 18.43 7.14 7.42
N THR A 352 17.87 6.02 7.86
CA THR A 352 18.02 4.73 7.22
C THR A 352 16.68 4.01 7.20
N THR A 353 16.47 3.24 6.14
CA THR A 353 15.31 2.35 6.04
C THR A 353 15.81 0.97 5.63
N GLY A 354 15.08 -0.06 6.04
CA GLY A 354 15.37 -1.42 5.60
C GLY A 354 14.11 -2.27 5.56
N LEU A 355 14.20 -3.34 4.77
CA LEU A 355 13.12 -4.30 4.56
C LEU A 355 13.74 -5.69 4.42
N ARG A 356 13.19 -6.65 5.16
CA ARG A 356 13.47 -8.08 5.01
C ARG A 356 12.16 -8.77 4.63
N GLN A 357 12.17 -9.49 3.53
CA GLN A 357 11.00 -10.19 3.01
C GLN A 357 11.32 -11.66 2.78
N GLN A 358 10.34 -12.52 3.07
CA GLN A 358 10.36 -13.94 2.75
C GLN A 358 9.05 -14.28 2.04
N ASN A 359 9.16 -14.93 0.89
CA ASN A 359 8.03 -15.50 0.17
C ASN A 359 8.15 -17.02 0.15
N ARG A 360 7.02 -17.70 0.38
CA ARG A 360 6.88 -19.16 0.22
C ARG A 360 5.71 -19.45 -0.71
N ASN A 361 5.86 -20.51 -1.48
CA ASN A 361 4.78 -21.12 -2.25
C ASN A 361 4.24 -22.30 -1.46
N LEU A 362 2.93 -22.33 -1.24
CA LEU A 362 2.22 -23.33 -0.45
C LEU A 362 1.07 -23.97 -1.24
N GLY A 363 0.96 -23.65 -2.53
CA GLY A 363 -0.06 -24.16 -3.45
C GLY A 363 0.45 -25.34 -4.25
N THR A 364 -0.36 -25.79 -5.20
CA THR A 364 0.01 -26.84 -6.16
C THR A 364 0.68 -26.29 -7.41
N GLU A 365 0.49 -25.01 -7.71
CA GLU A 365 1.08 -24.33 -8.86
C GLU A 365 2.13 -23.30 -8.44
N PHE A 366 3.06 -23.03 -9.36
CA PHE A 366 4.25 -22.23 -9.07
C PHE A 366 4.54 -21.24 -10.19
N LEU A 367 4.22 -19.96 -9.97
CA LEU A 367 4.49 -18.89 -10.93
C LEU A 367 5.84 -18.18 -10.68
N ILE A 368 6.18 -17.95 -9.41
CA ILE A 368 7.46 -17.36 -8.98
C ILE A 368 8.17 -18.28 -7.98
N PRO A 369 9.52 -18.24 -7.85
CA PRO A 369 10.23 -19.02 -6.84
C PRO A 369 9.94 -18.52 -5.43
N ALA A 370 10.07 -19.42 -4.46
CA ALA A 370 10.26 -19.00 -3.07
C ALA A 370 11.55 -18.18 -2.95
N TYR A 371 11.54 -17.10 -2.18
CA TYR A 371 12.70 -16.22 -2.08
C TYR A 371 12.85 -15.56 -0.72
N ASN A 372 14.06 -15.08 -0.47
CA ASN A 372 14.36 -14.13 0.59
C ASN A 372 14.95 -12.86 -0.02
N MET A 373 14.45 -11.70 0.39
CA MET A 373 14.93 -10.40 -0.06
C MET A 373 15.33 -9.54 1.14
N THR A 374 16.46 -8.84 1.02
CA THR A 374 16.85 -7.76 1.92
C THR A 374 17.08 -6.50 1.12
N GLU A 375 16.53 -5.40 1.59
CA GLU A 375 16.80 -4.06 1.12
C GLU A 375 17.21 -3.18 2.29
N GLY A 376 18.19 -2.32 2.06
CA GLY A 376 18.60 -1.30 3.01
C GLY A 376 19.07 -0.06 2.28
N GLY A 377 18.81 1.10 2.87
CA GLY A 377 19.35 2.34 2.35
C GLY A 377 19.56 3.40 3.43
N VAL A 378 20.47 4.31 3.13
CA VAL A 378 20.82 5.46 3.96
C VAL A 378 20.62 6.73 3.16
N PHE A 379 20.09 7.76 3.79
CA PHE A 379 19.77 9.02 3.11
C PHE A 379 20.02 10.23 3.98
N GLY A 380 20.16 11.37 3.31
CA GLY A 380 20.22 12.70 3.92
C GLY A 380 19.50 13.72 3.05
N VAL A 381 18.72 14.60 3.69
CA VAL A 381 18.00 15.70 3.05
C VAL A 381 18.30 16.99 3.80
N LEU A 382 18.78 17.99 3.07
CA LEU A 382 19.03 19.33 3.57
C LEU A 382 18.02 20.29 2.94
N LYS A 383 17.40 21.12 3.77
CA LYS A 383 16.55 22.24 3.35
C LYS A 383 17.13 23.55 3.84
N LYS A 384 16.92 24.62 3.07
CA LYS A 384 17.20 25.99 3.51
C LYS A 384 16.17 26.96 2.95
N SER A 385 15.68 27.82 3.82
CA SER A 385 14.74 28.88 3.48
C SER A 385 15.46 30.24 3.42
N PHE A 386 15.21 30.98 2.35
CA PHE A 386 15.73 32.32 2.08
C PHE A 386 14.53 33.25 1.80
N GLY A 387 13.82 33.65 2.86
CA GLY A 387 12.60 34.45 2.73
C GLY A 387 11.52 33.72 1.93
N GLY A 388 11.26 34.19 0.70
CA GLY A 388 10.30 33.59 -0.23
C GLY A 388 10.83 32.39 -1.04
N LEU A 389 12.13 32.09 -1.00
CA LEU A 389 12.76 30.98 -1.71
C LEU A 389 13.10 29.83 -0.75
N ASP A 390 12.55 28.66 -1.00
CA ASP A 390 12.83 27.42 -0.29
C ASP A 390 13.63 26.47 -1.20
N LEU A 391 14.83 26.08 -0.76
CA LEU A 391 15.68 25.12 -1.46
C LEU A 391 15.74 23.80 -0.68
N SER A 392 15.73 22.69 -1.40
CA SER A 392 15.96 21.37 -0.82
C SER A 392 16.84 20.52 -1.71
N GLY A 393 17.73 19.75 -1.09
CA GLY A 393 18.52 18.73 -1.79
C GLY A 393 18.70 17.50 -0.93
N GLY A 394 18.93 16.35 -1.56
CA GLY A 394 19.26 15.15 -0.80
C GLY A 394 19.83 14.04 -1.67
N LEU A 395 20.48 13.11 -0.99
CA LEU A 395 21.12 11.92 -1.55
C LEU A 395 20.72 10.68 -0.78
N ARG A 396 20.66 9.55 -1.49
CA ARG A 396 20.41 8.23 -0.93
C ARG A 396 21.24 7.17 -1.62
N TYR A 397 21.68 6.19 -0.85
CA TYR A 397 22.28 4.96 -1.35
C TYR A 397 21.44 3.77 -0.90
N ASP A 398 21.09 2.89 -1.85
CA ASP A 398 20.31 1.67 -1.62
C ASP A 398 21.08 0.43 -2.05
N VAL A 399 20.88 -0.67 -1.33
CA VAL A 399 21.31 -2.03 -1.70
C VAL A 399 20.14 -2.98 -1.50
N ARG A 400 19.80 -3.74 -2.55
CA ARG A 400 18.83 -4.84 -2.51
C ARG A 400 19.52 -6.14 -2.90
N ARG A 401 19.31 -7.19 -2.12
CA ARG A 401 19.78 -8.55 -2.38
C ARG A 401 18.59 -9.51 -2.37
N ILE A 402 18.46 -10.31 -3.42
CA ILE A 402 17.39 -11.29 -3.60
C ILE A 402 18.06 -12.66 -3.75
N SER A 403 17.59 -13.64 -2.98
CA SER A 403 17.98 -15.03 -3.09
C SER A 403 16.73 -15.86 -3.37
N ALA A 404 16.61 -16.35 -4.61
CA ALA A 404 15.53 -17.22 -5.04
C ALA A 404 15.96 -18.68 -4.93
N GLN A 405 15.05 -19.53 -4.47
CA GLN A 405 15.26 -20.96 -4.32
C GLN A 405 15.01 -21.68 -5.64
N SER A 406 15.76 -22.75 -5.88
CA SER A 406 15.47 -23.65 -6.97
C SER A 406 14.24 -24.51 -6.66
N LEU A 407 13.55 -24.93 -7.71
CA LEU A 407 12.41 -25.85 -7.65
C LEU A 407 12.49 -26.79 -8.84
N TYR A 408 12.30 -28.07 -8.57
CA TYR A 408 12.23 -29.13 -9.58
C TYR A 408 10.89 -29.84 -9.46
N LEU A 409 10.29 -30.18 -10.60
CA LEU A 409 9.00 -30.86 -10.67
C LEU A 409 9.16 -32.24 -11.32
N ASN A 410 8.35 -33.21 -10.92
CA ASN A 410 8.24 -34.50 -11.62
C ASN A 410 7.20 -34.41 -12.75
N GLY A 411 6.93 -35.53 -13.43
CA GLY A 411 5.93 -35.59 -14.52
C GLY A 411 4.48 -35.35 -14.08
N ASP A 412 4.19 -35.36 -12.77
CA ASP A 412 2.88 -35.03 -12.18
C ASP A 412 2.85 -33.58 -11.63
N GLU A 413 3.82 -32.75 -12.03
CA GLU A 413 4.03 -31.37 -11.60
C GLU A 413 4.20 -31.17 -10.08
N GLN A 414 4.61 -32.22 -9.37
CA GLN A 414 4.86 -32.17 -7.94
C GLN A 414 6.33 -31.84 -7.62
N PRO A 415 6.61 -31.04 -6.57
CA PRO A 415 7.96 -30.77 -6.11
C PRO A 415 8.76 -32.05 -5.83
N THR A 416 9.96 -32.14 -6.38
CA THR A 416 10.85 -33.31 -6.27
C THR A 416 12.30 -32.90 -6.06
N ALA A 417 13.13 -33.86 -5.65
CA ALA A 417 14.59 -33.69 -5.63
C ALA A 417 15.14 -33.58 -7.07
N PRO A 418 16.20 -32.79 -7.31
CA PRO A 418 16.84 -32.66 -8.63
C PRO A 418 17.44 -33.98 -9.14
N THR A 419 17.69 -34.94 -8.25
CA THR A 419 18.24 -36.26 -8.57
C THR A 419 17.18 -37.27 -9.00
N THR A 420 15.89 -36.94 -8.88
CA THR A 420 14.81 -37.85 -9.28
C THR A 420 14.82 -38.02 -10.80
N PRO A 421 14.78 -39.25 -11.34
CA PRO A 421 14.70 -39.47 -12.78
C PRO A 421 13.48 -38.75 -13.39
N GLY A 422 13.69 -37.99 -14.46
CA GLY A 422 12.65 -37.18 -15.10
C GLY A 422 12.29 -35.88 -14.38
N ALA A 423 13.07 -35.46 -13.37
CA ALA A 423 12.88 -34.15 -12.74
C ALA A 423 13.21 -33.01 -13.73
N GLU A 424 12.27 -32.08 -13.89
CA GLU A 424 12.42 -30.89 -14.70
C GLU A 424 12.68 -29.67 -13.82
N THR A 425 13.50 -28.74 -14.30
CA THR A 425 13.79 -27.51 -13.56
C THR A 425 12.68 -26.50 -13.77
N LYS A 426 11.88 -26.23 -12.74
CA LYS A 426 10.89 -25.14 -12.77
C LYS A 426 11.52 -23.80 -12.47
N PHE A 427 12.36 -23.73 -11.44
CA PHE A 427 13.18 -22.55 -11.14
C PHE A 427 14.64 -22.96 -10.91
N PRO A 428 15.62 -22.35 -11.59
CA PRO A 428 17.03 -22.70 -11.39
C PRO A 428 17.60 -22.19 -10.06
N GLY A 429 16.91 -21.24 -9.39
CA GLY A 429 17.42 -20.51 -8.23
C GLY A 429 18.50 -19.50 -8.62
N PHE A 430 18.62 -18.40 -7.88
CA PHE A 430 19.61 -17.36 -8.17
C PHE A 430 19.90 -16.47 -6.96
N LEU A 431 20.98 -15.69 -7.09
CA LEU A 431 21.32 -14.62 -6.16
C LEU A 431 21.67 -13.35 -6.94
N SER A 432 20.81 -12.33 -6.83
CA SER A 432 21.02 -11.03 -7.50
C SER A 432 21.21 -9.94 -6.45
N THR A 433 22.16 -9.04 -6.71
CA THR A 433 22.43 -7.85 -5.87
C THR A 433 22.37 -6.60 -6.73
N PHE A 434 21.58 -5.63 -6.29
CA PHE A 434 21.42 -4.35 -6.95
C PHE A 434 21.77 -3.23 -5.99
N ASN A 435 22.50 -2.22 -6.46
CA ASN A 435 22.83 -1.04 -5.69
C ASN A 435 22.66 0.21 -6.53
N ASN A 436 22.25 1.32 -5.92
CA ASN A 436 22.08 2.56 -6.65
C ASN A 436 22.23 3.81 -5.77
N TYR A 437 22.63 4.91 -6.40
CA TYR A 437 22.57 6.26 -5.85
C TYR A 437 21.39 7.04 -6.43
N SER A 438 20.52 7.52 -5.54
CA SER A 438 19.37 8.36 -5.88
C SER A 438 19.60 9.77 -5.31
N GLY A 439 19.04 10.78 -5.96
CA GLY A 439 19.23 12.16 -5.53
C GLY A 439 18.16 13.09 -6.06
N SER A 440 17.94 14.20 -5.37
CA SER A 440 17.04 15.24 -5.86
C SER A 440 17.51 16.64 -5.44
N LEU A 441 17.17 17.62 -6.26
CA LEU A 441 17.32 19.05 -5.99
C LEU A 441 15.99 19.73 -6.34
N GLY A 442 15.54 20.63 -5.48
CA GLY A 442 14.27 21.32 -5.65
C GLY A 442 14.31 22.75 -5.14
N ALA A 443 13.56 23.62 -5.80
CA ALA A 443 13.35 25.01 -5.42
C ALA A 443 11.85 25.35 -5.48
N ALA A 444 11.35 26.02 -4.46
CA ALA A 444 10.01 26.60 -4.42
C ALA A 444 10.14 28.10 -4.13
N TYR A 445 9.62 28.95 -5.01
CA TYR A 445 9.68 30.40 -4.88
C TYR A 445 8.27 30.98 -4.83
N ASN A 446 7.94 31.60 -3.71
CA ASN A 446 6.68 32.33 -3.52
C ASN A 446 6.84 33.74 -4.13
N LEU A 447 6.44 33.90 -5.39
CA LEU A 447 6.41 35.21 -6.07
C LEU A 447 5.43 36.19 -5.41
N SER A 448 4.35 35.66 -4.85
CA SER A 448 3.36 36.41 -4.07
C SER A 448 2.59 35.46 -3.15
N ASP A 449 1.63 35.99 -2.37
CA ASP A 449 0.74 35.18 -1.54
C ASP A 449 -0.21 34.28 -2.35
N ARG A 450 -0.28 34.43 -3.68
CA ARG A 450 -1.16 33.63 -4.55
C ARG A 450 -0.42 32.84 -5.63
N LEU A 451 0.85 33.16 -5.87
CA LEU A 451 1.64 32.54 -6.94
C LEU A 451 2.92 31.94 -6.37
N THR A 452 3.08 30.63 -6.56
CA THR A 452 4.29 29.89 -6.21
C THR A 452 4.79 29.16 -7.46
N VAL A 453 6.08 29.31 -7.76
CA VAL A 453 6.76 28.57 -8.84
C VAL A 453 7.64 27.51 -8.22
N LYS A 454 7.60 26.29 -8.76
CA LYS A 454 8.36 25.15 -8.26
C LYS A 454 9.16 24.52 -9.39
N ALA A 455 10.40 24.14 -9.08
CA ALA A 455 11.25 23.36 -9.97
C ALA A 455 11.86 22.20 -9.18
N ASN A 456 11.88 21.00 -9.76
CA ASN A 456 12.50 19.82 -9.16
C ASN A 456 13.18 18.98 -10.24
N ILE A 457 14.40 18.54 -9.95
CA ILE A 457 15.13 17.54 -10.73
C ILE A 457 15.49 16.39 -9.80
N SER A 458 15.23 15.17 -10.23
CA SER A 458 15.46 13.98 -9.42
C SER A 458 15.89 12.79 -10.27
N ARG A 459 16.72 11.94 -9.68
CA ARG A 459 17.11 10.63 -10.21
C ARG A 459 16.57 9.57 -9.25
N GLY A 460 15.68 8.72 -9.78
CA GLY A 460 15.14 7.56 -9.08
C GLY A 460 15.78 6.24 -9.50
N PHE A 461 15.43 5.17 -8.80
CA PHE A 461 15.84 3.81 -9.10
C PHE A 461 14.80 2.79 -8.65
N ARG A 462 14.78 1.68 -9.37
CA ARG A 462 14.02 0.49 -9.05
C ARG A 462 14.88 -0.72 -9.33
N ALA A 463 15.11 -1.54 -8.31
CA ALA A 463 15.64 -2.87 -8.51
C ALA A 463 14.55 -3.76 -9.14
N PRO A 464 14.90 -4.66 -10.08
CA PRO A 464 13.96 -5.66 -10.57
C PRO A 464 13.27 -6.40 -9.41
N ASN A 465 11.99 -6.70 -9.60
CA ASN A 465 11.21 -7.46 -8.62
C ASN A 465 11.32 -8.96 -8.88
N ILE A 466 10.80 -9.80 -7.98
CA ILE A 466 10.94 -11.25 -8.11
C ILE A 466 10.26 -11.82 -9.37
N ALA A 467 9.10 -11.30 -9.76
CA ALA A 467 8.40 -11.76 -10.95
C ALA A 467 9.21 -11.46 -12.23
N GLU A 468 9.87 -10.30 -12.30
CA GLU A 468 10.75 -9.95 -13.42
C GLU A 468 12.03 -10.80 -13.47
N LEU A 469 12.54 -11.24 -12.31
CA LEU A 469 13.79 -12.02 -12.21
C LEU A 469 13.54 -13.53 -12.32
N GLY A 470 12.40 -14.03 -11.86
CA GLY A 470 12.22 -15.46 -11.60
C GLY A 470 10.88 -16.05 -12.00
N SER A 471 9.95 -15.32 -12.62
CA SER A 471 8.72 -15.94 -13.13
C SER A 471 9.02 -17.08 -14.11
N ASN A 472 8.20 -18.14 -14.08
CA ASN A 472 8.24 -19.19 -15.09
C ASN A 472 6.88 -19.92 -15.11
N GLY A 473 5.89 -19.37 -15.79
CA GLY A 473 4.57 -19.99 -15.87
C GLY A 473 3.52 -19.14 -16.55
N GLU A 474 2.38 -19.77 -16.80
CA GLU A 474 1.15 -19.07 -17.16
C GLU A 474 0.64 -18.32 -15.93
N HIS A 475 0.21 -17.09 -16.15
CA HIS A 475 -0.36 -16.27 -15.10
C HIS A 475 -1.84 -16.10 -15.42
N GLU A 476 -2.71 -16.92 -14.83
CA GLU A 476 -4.13 -17.04 -15.20
C GLU A 476 -4.90 -15.70 -15.23
N GLY A 477 -4.53 -14.72 -14.38
CA GLY A 477 -5.07 -13.36 -14.43
C GLY A 477 -4.65 -12.53 -15.67
N THR A 478 -3.80 -13.07 -16.53
CA THR A 478 -3.27 -12.44 -17.74
C THR A 478 -3.19 -13.45 -18.90
N ILE A 479 -3.30 -12.97 -20.15
CA ILE A 479 -3.18 -13.81 -21.34
C ILE A 479 -1.71 -14.08 -21.73
N ARG A 480 -0.84 -14.41 -20.76
CA ARG A 480 0.62 -14.46 -20.96
C ARG A 480 1.29 -15.61 -20.22
N TYR A 481 2.36 -16.11 -20.83
CA TYR A 481 3.38 -16.92 -20.17
C TYR A 481 4.57 -16.01 -19.81
N GLU A 482 4.95 -15.98 -18.54
CA GLU A 482 6.04 -15.13 -18.04
C GLU A 482 7.33 -15.93 -17.80
N VAL A 483 8.46 -15.39 -18.28
CA VAL A 483 9.80 -15.92 -18.04
C VAL A 483 10.70 -14.82 -17.50
N GLY A 484 11.21 -15.01 -16.30
CA GLY A 484 12.11 -14.09 -15.61
C GLY A 484 13.54 -14.10 -16.17
N ASN A 485 14.26 -13.00 -15.94
CA ASN A 485 15.67 -12.85 -16.33
C ASN A 485 16.47 -12.26 -15.14
N ALA A 486 17.22 -13.13 -14.46
CA ALA A 486 17.81 -12.90 -13.13
C ALA A 486 19.17 -12.17 -13.10
#